data_AF-E2AXW9-F1
#
_entry.id   AF-E2AXW9-F1
#
_cell.length_a   1.000
_cell.length_b   1.000
_cell.length_c   1.000
_cell.angle_alpha   90.00
_cell.angle_beta   90.00
_cell.angle_gamma   90.00
#
_symmetry.space_group_name_H-M   'P 1'
#
loop_
_entity.id
_entity.type
_entity.pdbx_description
1 polymer ?
#
loop_
_entity_poly.entity_id
_entity_poly.type
_entity_poly.pdbx_seq_one_letter_code
_entity_poly.pdbx_strand_id
1 'polypeptide(L)' 'CPTCGPNHMGQCFGPRICCGPNIGCFIGTPETYRCRKESLYTKPCIAGYAMCRGNTARCAANGICCSQ' A
#
# COMPACT_ATOMS: atom_id res chain seq x y z
N CYS A 1 3.54 -6.53 3.23
CA CYS A 1 4.33 -5.66 2.31
C CYS A 1 5.23 -4.74 3.13
N PRO A 2 6.31 -4.17 2.56
CA PRO A 2 7.13 -3.22 3.28
C PRO A 2 6.30 -2.03 3.79
N THR A 3 6.68 -1.51 4.95
CA THR A 3 6.06 -0.30 5.50
C THR A 3 6.59 0.95 4.77
N CYS A 4 5.75 1.96 4.68
CA CYS A 4 6.01 3.19 3.93
C CYS A 4 5.28 4.38 4.58
N GLY A 5 5.50 5.58 4.04
CA GLY A 5 4.87 6.79 4.55
C GLY A 5 5.49 7.32 5.86
N PRO A 6 4.98 8.47 6.34
CA PRO A 6 5.45 9.09 7.56
C PRO A 6 5.28 8.14 8.75
N ASN A 7 6.33 8.05 9.58
CA ASN A 7 6.36 7.18 10.77
C ASN A 7 6.06 5.69 10.50
N HIS A 8 6.25 5.21 9.25
CA HIS A 8 5.93 3.84 8.83
C HIS A 8 4.46 3.44 9.08
N MET A 9 3.56 4.42 9.11
CA MET A 9 2.12 4.21 9.34
C MET A 9 1.37 3.68 8.10
N GLY A 10 2.05 3.51 6.97
CA GLY A 10 1.51 2.95 5.74
C GLY A 10 2.12 1.62 5.35
N GLN A 11 1.46 0.94 4.41
CA GLN A 11 1.95 -0.24 3.73
C GLN A 11 1.97 -0.03 2.23
N CYS A 12 2.95 -0.65 1.58
CA CYS A 12 3.02 -0.65 0.12
C CYS A 12 1.95 -1.55 -0.46
N PHE A 13 1.18 -1.00 -1.40
CA PHE A 13 0.24 -1.77 -2.22
C PHE A 13 0.82 -2.05 -3.61
N GLY A 14 1.89 -1.35 -3.99
CA GLY A 14 2.65 -1.57 -5.21
C GLY A 14 3.85 -0.61 -5.26
N PRO A 15 4.68 -0.65 -6.32
CA PRO A 15 5.97 0.03 -6.35
C PRO A 15 5.89 1.56 -6.25
N ARG A 16 4.71 2.14 -6.50
CA ARG A 16 4.44 3.59 -6.42
C ARG A 16 3.21 3.91 -5.57
N ILE A 17 2.75 2.97 -4.74
CA ILE A 17 1.52 3.13 -3.94
C ILE A 17 1.82 2.79 -2.50
N CYS A 18 1.62 3.77 -1.62
CA CYS A 18 1.73 3.62 -0.17
C CYS A 18 0.44 4.08 0.49
N CYS A 19 -0.20 3.24 1.30
CA CYS A 19 -1.46 3.59 1.94
C CYS A 19 -1.50 3.19 3.41
N GLY A 20 -2.15 4.00 4.23
CA GLY A 20 -2.42 3.67 5.62
C GLY A 20 -3.67 4.38 6.16
N PRO A 21 -4.38 3.79 7.13
CA PRO A 21 -5.66 4.31 7.62
C PRO A 21 -5.58 5.72 8.20
N ASN A 22 -4.43 6.11 8.75
CA ASN A 22 -4.21 7.42 9.38
C ASN A 22 -3.55 8.45 8.45
N ILE A 23 -2.99 8.02 7.32
CA ILE A 23 -2.19 8.87 6.43
C ILE A 23 -2.80 9.00 5.03
N GLY A 24 -3.88 8.26 4.74
CA GLY A 24 -4.48 8.19 3.41
C GLY A 24 -3.65 7.33 2.46
N CYS A 25 -3.64 7.72 1.18
CA CYS A 25 -2.88 7.06 0.14
C CYS A 25 -1.98 8.05 -0.61
N PHE A 26 -0.73 7.65 -0.75
CA PHE A 26 0.33 8.35 -1.45
C PHE A 26 0.65 7.61 -2.75
N ILE A 27 0.55 8.32 -3.87
CA ILE A 27 0.76 7.75 -5.20
C ILE A 27 1.84 8.57 -5.91
N GLY A 28 2.98 7.93 -6.22
CA GLY A 28 4.08 8.58 -6.92
C GLY A 28 4.83 9.67 -6.12
N THR A 29 4.58 9.79 -4.82
CA THR A 29 5.22 10.77 -3.94
C THR A 29 6.46 10.18 -3.24
N PRO A 30 7.30 10.98 -2.56
CA PRO A 30 8.51 10.51 -1.87
C PRO A 30 8.26 9.37 -0.86
N GLU A 31 7.09 9.34 -0.23
CA GLU A 31 6.64 8.31 0.72
C GLU A 31 6.62 6.90 0.11
N THR A 32 6.50 6.82 -1.22
CA THR A 32 6.44 5.57 -1.99
C THR A 32 7.82 5.02 -2.36
N TYR A 33 8.92 5.74 -2.07
CA TYR A 33 10.26 5.31 -2.46
C TYR A 33 10.65 3.95 -1.88
N ARG A 34 10.22 3.65 -0.65
CA ARG A 34 10.40 2.33 -0.03
C ARG A 34 9.65 1.22 -0.76
N CYS A 35 8.53 1.54 -1.38
CA CYS A 35 7.72 0.58 -2.13
C CYS A 35 8.36 0.14 -3.44
N ARG A 36 9.27 0.93 -4.04
CA ARG A 36 10.03 0.48 -5.22
C ARG A 36 10.84 -0.78 -4.95
N LYS A 37 11.29 -0.96 -3.69
CA LYS A 37 11.98 -2.17 -3.25
C LYS A 37 11.07 -3.40 -3.25
N GLU A 38 9.75 -3.23 -3.24
CA GLU A 38 8.79 -4.34 -3.37
C GLU A 38 9.06 -5.18 -4.62
N SER A 39 9.45 -4.54 -5.73
CA SER A 39 9.85 -5.19 -6.99
C SER A 39 11.06 -6.13 -6.87
N LEU A 40 11.81 -6.06 -5.77
CA LEU A 40 12.96 -6.93 -5.49
C LEU A 40 12.57 -8.19 -4.71
N TYR A 41 11.36 -8.24 -4.15
CA TYR A 41 10.90 -9.40 -3.39
C TYR A 41 10.26 -10.42 -4.34
N THR A 42 10.76 -11.65 -4.29
CA THR A 42 10.23 -12.79 -5.07
C THR A 42 8.89 -13.33 -4.55
N LYS A 43 8.48 -12.97 -3.33
CA LYS A 43 7.22 -13.41 -2.74
C LYS A 43 6.19 -12.28 -2.78
N PRO A 44 4.97 -12.54 -3.32
CA PRO A 44 3.89 -11.57 -3.24
C PRO A 44 3.54 -11.34 -1.77
N CYS A 45 3.35 -10.08 -1.42
CA CYS A 45 2.94 -9.70 -0.08
C CYS A 45 1.50 -9.18 -0.13
N ILE A 46 0.76 -9.37 0.96
CA ILE A 46 -0.62 -8.90 1.06
C ILE A 46 -0.62 -7.66 1.95
N ALA A 47 -1.12 -6.54 1.43
CA ALA A 47 -1.33 -5.30 2.17
C ALA A 47 -2.83 -5.06 2.42
N GLY A 48 -3.15 -4.26 3.45
CA GLY A 48 -4.53 -3.90 3.77
C GLY A 48 -5.30 -4.95 4.58
N TYR A 49 -6.38 -4.48 5.22
CA TYR A 49 -7.07 -5.23 6.28
C TYR A 49 -8.31 -5.98 5.80
N ALA A 50 -9.00 -5.48 4.76
CA ALA A 50 -10.23 -6.07 4.25
C ALA A 50 -10.22 -6.13 2.72
N MET A 51 -10.93 -7.11 2.14
CA MET A 51 -11.19 -7.14 0.70
C MET A 51 -12.27 -6.12 0.32
N CYS A 52 -12.16 -5.55 -0.87
CA CYS A 52 -13.14 -4.63 -1.45
C CYS A 52 -13.25 -4.85 -2.97
N ARG A 53 -14.21 -4.19 -3.63
CA ARG A 53 -14.47 -4.34 -5.08
C ARG A 53 -14.67 -5.81 -5.50
N GLY A 54 -15.48 -6.57 -4.77
CA GLY A 54 -15.77 -7.97 -5.11
C GLY A 54 -14.52 -8.87 -5.06
N ASN A 55 -13.69 -8.70 -4.04
CA ASN A 55 -12.44 -9.44 -3.79
C ASN A 55 -11.31 -9.23 -4.82
N THR A 56 -11.40 -8.18 -5.64
CA THR A 56 -10.34 -7.82 -6.60
C THR A 56 -9.35 -6.76 -6.08
N ALA A 57 -9.67 -6.12 -4.95
CA ALA A 57 -8.84 -5.10 -4.33
C ALA A 57 -8.93 -5.18 -2.80
N ARG A 58 -8.12 -4.37 -2.10
CA ARG A 58 -8.07 -4.35 -0.63
C ARG A 58 -8.17 -2.93 -0.08
N CYS A 59 -8.83 -2.80 1.07
CA CYS A 59 -8.98 -1.53 1.76
C CYS A 59 -7.61 -1.06 2.27
N ALA A 60 -7.21 0.11 1.78
CA ALA A 60 -5.88 0.66 1.95
C ALA A 60 -5.85 1.82 2.96
N ALA A 61 -6.94 2.59 3.00
CA ALA A 61 -7.23 3.60 4.02
C ALA A 61 -8.75 3.74 4.20
N ASN A 62 -9.18 4.61 5.12
CA ASN A 62 -10.61 4.85 5.35
C ASN A 62 -11.32 5.33 4.08
N GLY A 63 -12.23 4.51 3.55
CA GLY A 63 -12.95 4.79 2.31
C GLY A 63 -12.15 4.58 1.02
N ILE A 64 -10.89 4.11 1.10
CA ILE A 64 -10.02 3.93 -0.07
C ILE A 64 -9.72 2.45 -0.30
N CYS A 65 -10.02 1.99 -1.50
CA CYS A 65 -9.78 0.64 -1.96
C CYS A 65 -8.68 0.67 -3.04
N CYS A 66 -7.58 -0.06 -2.82
CA CYS A 66 -6.45 -0.14 -3.75
C CYS A 66 -6.23 -1.59 -4.20
N SER A 67 -6.00 -1.75 -5.49
CA SER A 67 -5.42 -2.96 -6.08
C SER A 67 -3.91 -2.79 -6.20
N GLN A 68 -3.22 -3.93 -6.26
CA GLN A 68 -1.79 -4.00 -6.55
C GLN A 68 -1.51 -3.79 -8.03
#